data_AF-A0A9X5QK93-F1
#
_entry.id   AF-A0A9X5QK93-F1
#
_cell.length_a   1.000
_cell.length_b   1.000
_cell.length_c   1.000
_cell.angle_alpha   90.00
_cell.angle_beta   90.00
_cell.angle_gamma   90.00
#
_symmetry.space_group_name_H-M   'P 1'
#
loop_
_entity.id
_entity.type
_entity.pdbx_description
1 polymer ?
#
loop_
_entity_poly.entity_id
_entity_poly.type
_entity_poly.pdbx_seq_one_letter_code
_entity_poly.pdbx_strand_id
1 'polypeptide(L)'
;MKSALKTAGTSFASIIAIPAAGLSGLATVGSLLGMLLSTENRTIDVFQFFLVSLFIFCLAIWHLVRQQRRAKALVSSVNQKEDLSLDDTQLLGYPSPTFIVFDRSTQKLAQCQSASGDYRIRDFSWVLSWRCEWREVERMEMGGSARVVNATGISVPTFERTRLFKDFALVLTVADANHPTLRFPMSQRAAQEWCTRCHVLFNE
;
A
#
# COMPACT_ATOMS: atom_id res chain seq x y z
N MET A 1 -35.03 -7.93 8.51
CA MET A 1 -33.90 -8.45 7.69
C MET A 1 -33.73 -7.59 6.44
N LYS A 2 -32.82 -6.60 6.45
CA LYS A 2 -32.41 -5.81 5.26
C LYS A 2 -31.29 -4.79 5.59
N SER A 3 -30.13 -5.21 6.15
CA SER A 3 -28.93 -4.34 6.17
C SER A 3 -27.64 -5.04 6.63
N ALA A 4 -27.24 -6.15 6.00
CA ALA A 4 -25.96 -6.80 6.34
C ALA A 4 -25.06 -7.10 5.13
N LEU A 5 -25.44 -6.66 3.92
CA LEU A 5 -24.77 -7.06 2.68
C LEU A 5 -24.39 -5.84 1.84
N LYS A 6 -23.50 -4.98 2.35
CA LYS A 6 -22.82 -3.98 1.50
C LYS A 6 -21.47 -3.44 1.99
N THR A 7 -20.88 -4.02 3.05
CA THR A 7 -19.70 -3.44 3.72
C THR A 7 -18.49 -4.37 3.80
N ALA A 8 -18.36 -5.34 2.87
CA ALA A 8 -17.20 -6.24 2.82
C ALA A 8 -16.42 -6.19 1.48
N GLY A 9 -16.93 -5.49 0.46
CA GLY A 9 -16.37 -5.53 -0.90
C GLY A 9 -15.38 -4.43 -1.28
N THR A 10 -15.21 -3.38 -0.46
CA THR A 10 -14.53 -2.14 -0.89
C THR A 10 -13.16 -1.89 -0.24
N SER A 11 -12.69 -2.76 0.67
CA SER A 11 -11.48 -2.46 1.45
C SER A 11 -10.15 -2.92 0.83
N PHE A 12 -10.16 -3.78 -0.20
CA PHE A 12 -8.91 -4.29 -0.80
C PHE A 12 -8.55 -3.62 -2.13
N ALA A 13 -9.51 -3.07 -2.87
CA ALA A 13 -9.23 -2.37 -4.12
C ALA A 13 -8.53 -1.01 -3.89
N SER A 14 -8.78 -0.35 -2.76
CA SER A 14 -8.24 0.99 -2.47
C SER A 14 -6.77 1.00 -2.09
N ILE A 15 -6.19 -0.11 -1.63
CA ILE A 15 -4.78 -0.14 -1.18
C ILE A 15 -3.82 -0.30 -2.38
N ILE A 16 -4.25 -0.99 -3.44
CA ILE A 16 -3.44 -1.22 -4.66
C ILE A 16 -3.77 -0.18 -5.75
N ALA A 17 -5.01 0.31 -5.82
CA ALA A 17 -5.41 1.22 -6.90
C ALA A 17 -4.75 2.61 -6.79
N ILE A 18 -4.41 3.09 -5.59
CA ILE A 18 -3.95 4.47 -5.42
C ILE A 18 -2.50 4.68 -5.92
N PRO A 19 -1.53 3.77 -5.67
CA PRO A 19 -0.20 3.90 -6.27
C PRO A 19 -0.18 3.60 -7.78
N ALA A 20 -0.96 2.60 -8.23
CA ALA A 20 -1.03 2.22 -9.65
C ALA A 20 -1.72 3.30 -10.51
N ALA A 21 -2.78 3.95 -10.00
CA ALA A 21 -3.46 5.05 -10.69
C ALA A 21 -2.61 6.33 -10.75
N GLY A 22 -1.73 6.58 -9.77
CA GLY A 22 -0.82 7.73 -9.78
C GLY A 22 0.24 7.63 -10.88
N LEU A 23 0.89 6.47 -11.02
CA LEU A 23 1.87 6.23 -12.09
C LEU A 23 1.22 6.14 -13.47
N SER A 24 0.05 5.49 -13.57
CA SER A 24 -0.73 5.44 -14.82
C SER A 24 -1.22 6.84 -15.22
N GLY A 25 -1.60 7.68 -14.26
CA GLY A 25 -2.05 9.07 -14.49
C GLY A 25 -0.94 9.98 -15.01
N LEU A 26 0.28 9.86 -14.48
CA LEU A 26 1.46 10.57 -14.99
C LEU A 26 1.76 10.19 -16.45
N ALA A 27 1.71 8.89 -16.76
CA ALA A 27 1.97 8.40 -18.11
C ALA A 27 0.88 8.87 -19.11
N THR A 28 -0.40 8.85 -18.73
CA THR A 28 -1.49 9.35 -19.59
C THR A 28 -1.45 10.86 -19.76
N VAL A 29 -1.23 11.64 -18.70
CA VAL A 29 -1.08 13.10 -18.80
C VAL A 29 0.13 13.45 -19.67
N GLY A 30 1.26 12.77 -19.49
CA GLY A 30 2.46 12.97 -20.31
C GLY A 30 2.26 12.60 -21.78
N SER A 31 1.58 11.49 -22.06
CA SER A 31 1.29 11.06 -23.44
C SER A 31 0.32 12.02 -24.15
N LEU A 32 -0.75 12.44 -23.44
CA LEU A 32 -1.71 13.42 -23.96
C LEU A 32 -1.05 14.78 -24.18
N LEU A 33 -0.15 15.22 -23.29
CA LEU A 33 0.64 16.44 -23.49
C LEU A 33 1.51 16.35 -24.74
N GLY A 34 2.15 15.20 -24.99
CA GLY A 34 2.93 14.97 -26.21
C GLY A 34 2.09 15.07 -27.49
N MET A 35 0.86 14.54 -27.49
CA MET A 35 -0.07 14.67 -28.62
C MET A 35 -0.56 16.11 -28.81
N LEU A 36 -0.75 16.85 -27.72
CA LEU A 36 -1.24 18.23 -27.71
C LEU A 36 -0.18 19.22 -28.20
N LEU A 37 1.10 18.91 -27.98
CA LEU A 37 2.26 19.65 -28.49
C LEU A 37 2.58 19.31 -29.96
N SER A 38 2.14 18.15 -30.46
CA SER A 38 2.28 17.78 -31.86
C SER A 38 1.27 18.54 -32.73
N THR A 39 1.76 19.27 -33.74
CA THR A 39 0.94 20.08 -34.65
C THR A 39 -0.03 19.23 -35.49
N GLU A 40 0.28 17.95 -35.71
CA GLU A 40 -0.48 17.01 -36.53
C GLU A 40 -1.64 16.34 -35.76
N ASN A 41 -1.52 16.20 -34.44
CA ASN A 41 -2.48 15.48 -33.59
C ASN A 41 -3.31 16.40 -32.67
N ARG A 42 -3.15 17.72 -32.81
CA ARG A 42 -3.82 18.70 -31.96
C ARG A 42 -5.29 18.87 -32.36
N THR A 43 -6.16 18.06 -31.76
CA THR A 43 -7.63 18.16 -31.90
C THR A 43 -8.28 18.68 -30.61
N ILE A 44 -9.51 19.18 -30.72
CA ILE A 44 -10.32 19.61 -29.56
C ILE A 44 -10.54 18.44 -28.59
N ASP A 45 -10.73 17.23 -29.12
CA ASP A 45 -10.93 16.01 -28.32
C ASP A 45 -9.70 15.67 -27.47
N VAL A 46 -8.49 15.71 -28.06
CA VAL A 46 -7.23 15.48 -27.33
C VAL A 46 -7.06 16.51 -26.20
N PHE A 47 -7.44 17.78 -26.45
CA PHE A 47 -7.42 18.81 -25.42
C PHE A 47 -8.42 18.54 -24.28
N GLN A 48 -9.63 18.10 -24.58
CA GLN A 48 -10.62 17.72 -23.57
C GLN A 48 -10.16 16.51 -22.75
N PHE A 49 -9.64 15.46 -23.38
CA PHE A 49 -9.10 14.30 -22.67
C PHE A 49 -7.92 14.66 -21.78
N PHE A 50 -7.02 15.56 -22.24
CA PHE A 50 -5.93 16.07 -21.44
C PHE A 50 -6.43 16.80 -20.19
N LEU A 51 -7.40 17.71 -20.32
CA LEU A 51 -7.97 18.44 -19.19
C LEU A 51 -8.65 17.51 -18.18
N VAL A 52 -9.45 16.54 -18.65
CA VAL A 52 -10.12 15.57 -17.78
C VAL A 52 -9.08 14.71 -17.03
N SER A 53 -8.06 14.21 -17.74
CA SER A 53 -6.99 13.41 -17.15
C SER A 53 -6.20 14.21 -16.10
N LEU A 54 -5.81 15.45 -16.45
CA LEU A 54 -5.11 16.35 -15.54
C LEU A 54 -5.94 16.67 -14.30
N PHE A 55 -7.25 16.91 -14.47
CA PHE A 55 -8.14 17.17 -13.35
C PHE A 55 -8.25 15.97 -12.39
N ILE A 56 -8.46 14.77 -12.91
CA ILE A 56 -8.51 13.53 -12.11
C ILE A 56 -7.18 13.31 -11.38
N PHE A 57 -6.06 13.51 -12.07
CA PHE A 57 -4.72 13.37 -11.51
C PHE A 57 -4.46 14.37 -10.36
N CYS A 58 -4.81 15.65 -10.57
CA CYS A 58 -4.72 16.68 -9.54
C CYS A 58 -5.61 16.37 -8.33
N LEU A 59 -6.84 15.89 -8.55
CA LEU A 59 -7.74 15.48 -7.47
C LEU A 59 -7.17 14.30 -6.67
N ALA A 60 -6.55 13.32 -7.33
CA ALA A 60 -5.92 12.18 -6.67
C ALA A 60 -4.74 12.61 -5.79
N ILE A 61 -3.85 13.47 -6.31
CA ILE A 61 -2.74 14.05 -5.53
C ILE A 61 -3.27 14.87 -4.36
N TRP A 62 -4.24 15.75 -4.62
CA TRP A 62 -4.86 16.56 -3.57
C TRP A 62 -5.43 15.69 -2.45
N HIS A 63 -6.13 14.61 -2.80
CA HIS A 63 -6.67 13.67 -1.82
C HIS A 63 -5.58 13.00 -1.00
N LEU A 64 -4.49 12.54 -1.62
CA LEU A 64 -3.33 11.97 -0.93
C LEU A 64 -2.66 12.96 0.02
N VAL A 65 -2.39 14.18 -0.44
CA VAL A 65 -1.80 15.25 0.37
C VAL A 65 -2.71 15.59 1.54
N ARG A 66 -4.02 15.66 1.31
CA ARG A 66 -5.02 15.90 2.36
C ARG A 66 -5.01 14.78 3.40
N GLN A 67 -4.92 13.52 3.00
CA GLN A 67 -4.81 12.38 3.92
C GLN A 67 -3.51 12.44 4.73
N GLN A 68 -2.39 12.76 4.10
CA GLN A 68 -1.11 12.93 4.79
C GLN A 68 -1.16 14.03 5.85
N ARG A 69 -1.72 15.19 5.49
CA ARG A 69 -1.90 16.31 6.42
C ARG A 69 -2.79 15.94 7.59
N ARG A 70 -3.88 15.20 7.34
CA ARG A 70 -4.77 14.71 8.41
C ARG A 70 -4.08 13.73 9.34
N ALA A 71 -3.30 12.78 8.81
CA ALA A 71 -2.54 11.84 9.62
C ALA A 71 -1.52 12.58 10.50
N LYS A 72 -0.73 13.50 9.93
CA LYS A 72 0.24 14.32 10.68
C LYS A 72 -0.42 15.22 11.73
N ALA A 73 -1.53 15.86 11.38
CA ALA A 73 -2.30 16.68 12.31
C ALA A 73 -2.84 15.84 13.49
N LEU A 74 -3.29 14.61 13.22
CA LEU A 74 -3.72 13.68 14.26
C LEU A 74 -2.56 13.34 15.19
N VAL A 75 -1.39 12.97 14.66
CA VAL A 75 -0.19 12.70 15.47
C VAL A 75 0.20 13.90 16.33
N SER A 76 0.24 15.09 15.74
CA SER A 76 0.54 16.32 16.49
C SER A 76 -0.48 16.60 17.59
N SER A 77 -1.77 16.34 17.34
CA SER A 77 -2.81 16.49 18.35
C SER A 77 -2.69 15.48 19.49
N VAL A 78 -2.26 14.25 19.20
CA VAL A 78 -2.02 13.21 20.22
C VAL A 78 -0.80 13.59 21.06
N ASN A 79 0.29 14.02 20.42
CA ASN A 79 1.49 14.49 21.12
C ASN A 79 1.17 15.62 22.13
N GLN A 80 0.34 16.58 21.73
CA GLN A 80 -0.09 17.68 22.61
C GLN A 80 -1.01 17.23 23.74
N LYS A 81 -1.92 16.29 23.49
CA LYS A 81 -2.91 15.85 24.49
C LYS A 81 -2.31 14.92 25.54
N GLU A 82 -1.38 14.09 25.13
CA GLU A 82 -0.90 12.94 25.91
C GLU A 82 0.56 13.14 26.39
N ASP A 83 1.13 14.31 26.10
CA ASP A 83 2.52 14.69 26.39
C ASP A 83 3.53 13.65 25.86
N LEU A 84 3.36 13.29 24.58
CA LEU A 84 4.18 12.31 23.87
C LEU A 84 4.97 12.95 22.73
N SER A 85 6.04 12.27 22.32
CA SER A 85 6.88 12.66 21.18
C SER A 85 6.81 11.61 20.06
N LEU A 86 5.61 11.33 19.55
CA LEU A 86 5.39 10.40 18.45
C LEU A 86 6.03 10.94 17.15
N ASP A 87 6.77 10.10 16.44
CA ASP A 87 7.47 10.44 15.19
C ASP A 87 6.52 10.48 13.98
N ASP A 88 6.21 11.69 13.49
CA ASP A 88 5.30 11.90 12.36
C ASP A 88 5.90 11.54 10.98
N THR A 89 7.17 11.13 10.94
CA THR A 89 7.87 10.68 9.73
C THR A 89 7.78 9.16 9.54
N GLN A 90 7.58 8.41 10.63
CA GLN A 90 7.58 6.95 10.65
C GLN A 90 6.19 6.38 10.93
N LEU A 91 5.33 6.49 9.91
CA LEU A 91 3.94 6.03 9.99
C LEU A 91 3.82 4.59 9.45
N LEU A 92 3.77 3.60 10.33
CA LEU A 92 3.59 2.21 9.93
C LEU A 92 2.17 1.98 9.40
N GLY A 93 2.06 1.50 8.16
CA GLY A 93 0.78 1.20 7.52
C GLY A 93 0.22 2.34 6.66
N TYR A 94 0.80 3.54 6.69
CA TYR A 94 0.43 4.61 5.76
C TYR A 94 0.68 4.16 4.30
N PRO A 95 -0.21 4.44 3.33
CA PRO A 95 -1.35 5.36 3.35
C PRO A 95 -2.70 4.78 3.82
N SER A 96 -2.71 3.61 4.48
CA SER A 96 -3.93 3.08 5.08
C SER A 96 -4.52 4.07 6.11
N PRO A 97 -5.86 4.16 6.23
CA PRO A 97 -6.48 5.03 7.23
C PRO A 97 -6.09 4.66 8.67
N THR A 98 -5.76 3.39 8.92
CA THR A 98 -5.25 2.90 10.20
C THR A 98 -3.74 2.74 10.12
N PHE A 99 -3.02 3.42 11.01
CA PHE A 99 -1.56 3.42 11.05
C PHE A 99 -1.06 3.43 12.50
N ILE A 100 0.18 3.02 12.70
CA ILE A 100 0.84 3.03 14.01
C ILE A 100 2.01 4.01 13.97
N VAL A 101 2.17 4.75 15.08
CA VAL A 101 3.27 5.68 15.29
C VAL A 101 3.95 5.35 16.60
N PHE A 102 5.25 5.58 16.66
CA PHE A 102 6.10 5.18 17.78
C PHE A 102 6.70 6.41 18.45
N ASP A 103 6.78 6.36 19.77
CA ASP A 103 7.58 7.25 20.60
C ASP A 103 8.63 6.39 21.32
N ARG A 104 9.88 6.52 20.87
CA ARG A 104 11.01 5.78 21.42
C ARG A 104 11.42 6.29 22.80
N SER A 105 11.16 7.56 23.11
CA SER A 105 11.58 8.17 24.38
C SER A 105 10.77 7.63 25.55
N THR A 106 9.46 7.45 25.34
CA THR A 106 8.54 6.93 26.36
C THR A 106 8.21 5.45 26.19
N GLN A 107 8.77 4.78 25.17
CA GLN A 107 8.49 3.39 24.78
C GLN A 107 6.99 3.11 24.60
N LYS A 108 6.29 4.07 24.01
CA LYS A 108 4.85 4.01 23.72
C LYS A 108 4.58 4.09 22.24
N LEU A 109 3.51 3.43 21.82
CA LEU A 109 3.00 3.51 20.46
C LEU A 109 1.55 3.98 20.46
N ALA A 110 1.18 4.70 19.42
CA ALA A 110 -0.18 5.12 19.17
C ALA A 110 -0.71 4.40 17.94
N GLN A 111 -1.82 3.66 18.10
CA GLN A 111 -2.62 3.18 16.99
C GLN A 111 -3.63 4.26 16.63
N CYS A 112 -3.48 4.85 15.45
CA CYS A 112 -4.25 5.99 15.00
C CYS A 112 -5.15 5.61 13.83
N GLN A 113 -6.37 6.16 13.81
CA GLN A 113 -7.31 6.04 12.71
C GLN A 113 -7.60 7.43 12.12
N SER A 114 -6.89 7.79 11.05
CA SER A 114 -7.03 9.11 10.40
C SER A 114 -8.44 9.43 9.88
N ALA A 115 -9.25 8.41 9.60
CA ALA A 115 -10.59 8.57 9.04
C ALA A 115 -11.61 9.04 10.09
N SER A 116 -11.57 8.49 11.30
CA SER A 116 -12.45 8.88 12.41
C SER A 116 -11.81 9.89 13.36
N GLY A 117 -10.48 9.95 13.40
CA GLY A 117 -9.73 10.74 14.38
C GLY A 117 -9.51 10.00 15.71
N ASP A 118 -9.92 8.74 15.80
CA ASP A 118 -9.72 7.93 17.00
C ASP A 118 -8.27 7.49 17.13
N TYR A 119 -7.82 7.34 18.37
CA TYR A 119 -6.49 6.82 18.68
C TYR A 119 -6.51 5.98 19.95
N ARG A 120 -5.54 5.07 20.07
CA ARG A 120 -5.29 4.28 21.28
C ARG A 120 -3.79 4.26 21.55
N ILE A 121 -3.40 4.64 22.76
CA ILE A 121 -2.00 4.54 23.21
C ILE A 121 -1.79 3.18 23.87
N ARG A 122 -0.65 2.57 23.56
CA ARG A 122 -0.19 1.30 24.11
C ARG A 122 1.29 1.39 24.43
N ASP A 123 1.74 0.61 25.39
CA ASP A 123 3.18 0.43 25.63
C ASP A 123 3.77 -0.52 24.60
N PHE A 124 5.09 -0.46 24.38
CA PHE A 124 5.78 -1.36 23.45
C PHE A 124 5.62 -2.85 23.82
N SER A 125 5.47 -3.17 25.11
CA SER A 125 5.20 -4.53 25.60
C SER A 125 3.89 -5.14 25.07
N TRP A 126 2.99 -4.30 24.55
CA TRP A 126 1.79 -4.76 23.86
C TRP A 126 2.11 -5.47 22.53
N VAL A 127 3.27 -5.19 21.92
CA VAL A 127 3.74 -5.89 20.72
C VAL A 127 4.59 -7.08 21.16
N LEU A 128 4.08 -8.28 20.91
CA LEU A 128 4.71 -9.54 21.32
C LEU A 128 5.76 -10.03 20.31
N SER A 129 5.50 -9.85 19.03
CA SER A 129 6.46 -10.21 17.97
C SER A 129 6.12 -9.51 16.65
N TRP A 130 7.08 -9.47 15.73
CA TRP A 130 6.89 -8.95 14.38
C TRP A 130 7.54 -9.89 13.37
N ARG A 131 6.95 -9.99 12.18
CA ARG A 131 7.51 -10.77 11.07
C ARG A 131 7.08 -10.21 9.71
N CYS A 132 7.90 -10.49 8.71
CA CYS A 132 7.54 -10.30 7.32
C CYS A 132 6.82 -11.56 6.82
N GLU A 133 5.63 -11.39 6.24
CA GLU A 133 4.90 -12.46 5.57
C GLU A 133 4.81 -12.17 4.06
N TRP A 134 4.91 -13.23 3.26
CA TRP A 134 4.72 -13.18 1.82
C TRP A 134 4.00 -14.43 1.36
N ARG A 135 3.32 -14.34 0.21
CA ARG A 135 2.68 -15.47 -0.44
C ARG A 135 3.56 -15.94 -1.59
N GLU A 136 3.96 -17.21 -1.56
CA GLU A 136 4.56 -17.88 -2.70
C GLU A 136 3.45 -18.31 -3.66
N VAL A 137 3.59 -17.95 -4.93
CA VAL A 137 2.68 -18.34 -6.01
C VAL A 137 3.50 -18.99 -7.10
N GLU A 138 3.18 -20.23 -7.43
CA GLU A 138 3.74 -20.90 -8.60
C GLU A 138 2.97 -20.46 -9.85
N ARG A 139 3.67 -19.90 -10.82
CA ARG A 139 3.11 -19.61 -12.14
C ARG A 139 3.71 -20.59 -13.15
N MET A 140 2.86 -21.25 -13.91
CA MET A 140 3.28 -21.95 -15.11
C MET A 140 3.37 -20.94 -16.24
N GLU A 141 4.57 -20.72 -16.76
CA GLU A 141 4.78 -19.92 -17.96
C GLU A 141 5.04 -20.89 -19.12
N MET A 142 4.37 -20.63 -20.25
CA MET A 142 4.62 -21.38 -21.47
C MET A 142 6.00 -20.95 -21.98
N GLY A 143 6.97 -21.85 -21.84
CA GLY A 143 8.33 -21.63 -22.32
C GLY A 143 8.30 -21.41 -23.83
N GLY A 144 9.13 -20.48 -24.32
CA GLY A 144 9.22 -20.14 -25.74
C GLY A 144 9.76 -21.27 -26.65
N SER A 145 10.05 -22.44 -26.09
CA SER A 145 10.51 -23.62 -26.83
C SER A 145 9.44 -24.72 -26.78
N ALA A 146 9.03 -25.19 -27.96
CA ALA A 146 8.20 -26.37 -28.10
C ALA A 146 9.10 -27.60 -28.16
N ARG A 147 8.86 -28.59 -27.31
CA ARG A 147 9.60 -29.85 -27.35
C ARG A 147 8.95 -30.74 -28.42
N VAL A 148 9.71 -31.14 -29.44
CA VAL A 148 9.24 -32.10 -30.46
C VAL A 148 9.31 -33.50 -29.85
N VAL A 149 8.16 -34.18 -29.76
CA VAL A 149 8.03 -35.45 -29.03
C VAL A 149 8.12 -36.66 -29.96
N ASN A 150 8.00 -36.48 -31.28
CA ASN A 150 8.14 -37.58 -32.25
C ASN A 150 8.58 -37.11 -33.64
N ALA A 151 9.14 -38.06 -34.43
CA ALA A 151 9.60 -37.86 -35.82
C ALA A 151 8.49 -37.40 -36.80
N THR A 152 7.22 -37.37 -36.36
CA THR A 152 6.05 -36.88 -37.10
C THR A 152 5.77 -35.38 -36.91
N GLY A 153 6.62 -34.66 -36.16
CA GLY A 153 6.54 -33.18 -36.06
C GLY A 153 5.55 -32.64 -35.03
N ILE A 154 5.00 -33.49 -34.15
CA ILE A 154 4.12 -33.04 -33.06
C ILE A 154 4.97 -32.34 -31.98
N SER A 155 4.69 -31.05 -31.76
CA SER A 155 5.35 -30.23 -30.75
C SER A 155 4.40 -29.98 -29.56
N VAL A 156 4.93 -30.15 -28.35
CA VAL A 156 4.19 -29.88 -27.11
C VAL A 156 4.78 -28.61 -26.48
N PRO A 157 3.95 -27.64 -26.06
CA PRO A 157 4.46 -26.48 -25.35
C PRO A 157 5.15 -26.91 -24.05
N THR A 158 6.37 -26.41 -23.83
CA THR A 158 7.08 -26.65 -22.58
C THR A 158 6.53 -25.69 -21.53
N PHE A 159 6.22 -26.18 -20.33
CA PHE A 159 5.80 -25.33 -19.22
C PHE A 159 6.93 -25.21 -18.22
N GLU A 160 7.42 -23.99 -17.98
CA GLU A 160 8.38 -23.71 -16.92
C GLU A 160 7.61 -23.26 -15.67
N ARG A 161 8.01 -23.82 -14.51
CA ARG A 161 7.44 -23.42 -13.22
C ARG A 161 8.30 -22.28 -12.66
N THR A 162 7.76 -21.07 -12.71
CA THR A 162 8.40 -19.90 -12.10
C THR A 162 7.76 -19.64 -10.74
N ARG A 163 8.56 -19.64 -9.68
CA ARG A 163 8.12 -19.27 -8.32
C ARG A 163 8.17 -17.75 -8.19
N LEU A 164 7.03 -17.15 -7.88
CA LEU A 164 6.89 -15.71 -7.67
C LEU A 164 6.43 -15.44 -6.25
N PHE A 165 7.12 -14.56 -5.54
CA PHE A 165 6.69 -14.06 -4.24
C PHE A 165 5.82 -12.81 -4.43
N LYS A 166 4.62 -12.81 -3.85
CA LYS A 166 3.64 -11.73 -3.93
C LYS A 166 3.01 -11.46 -2.56
N ASP A 167 2.23 -10.40 -2.45
CA ASP A 167 1.45 -10.06 -1.25
C ASP A 167 2.28 -9.88 0.03
N PHE A 168 3.40 -9.16 -0.07
CA PHE A 168 4.23 -8.84 1.09
C PHE A 168 3.47 -8.02 2.13
N ALA A 169 3.64 -8.37 3.40
CA ALA A 169 3.04 -7.67 4.53
C ALA A 169 3.94 -7.74 5.76
N LEU A 170 3.94 -6.67 6.56
CA LEU A 170 4.44 -6.74 7.93
C LEU A 170 3.29 -7.18 8.85
N VAL A 171 3.54 -8.19 9.67
CA VAL A 171 2.58 -8.67 10.66
C VAL A 171 3.14 -8.43 12.05
N LEU A 172 2.40 -7.66 12.85
CA LEU A 172 2.65 -7.49 14.28
C LEU A 172 1.72 -8.41 15.05
N THR A 173 2.27 -9.23 15.93
CA THR A 173 1.52 -9.98 16.92
C THR A 173 1.40 -9.13 18.17
N VAL A 174 0.17 -8.89 18.61
CA VAL A 174 -0.15 -7.98 19.71
C VAL A 174 -0.84 -8.73 20.86
N ALA A 175 -0.69 -8.21 22.07
CA ALA A 175 -1.35 -8.70 23.28
C ALA A 175 -2.83 -8.24 23.34
N ASP A 176 -3.59 -8.48 22.27
CA ASP A 176 -5.03 -8.27 22.21
C ASP A 176 -5.73 -9.62 22.02
N ALA A 177 -6.61 -9.98 22.96
CA ALA A 177 -7.32 -11.25 22.96
C ALA A 177 -8.29 -11.38 21.77
N ASN A 178 -8.83 -10.28 21.25
CA ASN A 178 -9.81 -10.30 20.17
C ASN A 178 -9.15 -10.23 18.79
N HIS A 179 -8.04 -9.48 18.68
CA HIS A 179 -7.34 -9.25 17.42
C HIS A 179 -5.83 -9.38 17.61
N PRO A 180 -5.32 -10.63 17.71
CA PRO A 180 -3.94 -10.88 18.08
C PRO A 180 -2.92 -10.51 17.00
N THR A 181 -3.37 -10.24 15.77
CA THR A 181 -2.48 -9.94 14.64
C THR A 181 -2.92 -8.72 13.87
N LEU A 182 -2.03 -7.74 13.73
CA LEU A 182 -2.19 -6.57 12.87
C LEU A 182 -1.36 -6.77 11.61
N ARG A 183 -2.02 -6.69 10.46
CA ARG A 183 -1.39 -6.92 9.14
C ARG A 183 -1.34 -5.64 8.33
N PHE A 184 -0.14 -5.28 7.88
CA PHE A 184 0.14 -4.10 7.08
C PHE A 184 0.67 -4.52 5.71
N PRO A 185 -0.18 -4.56 4.66
CA PRO A 185 0.27 -4.89 3.31
C PRO A 185 1.16 -3.77 2.75
N MET A 186 2.29 -4.13 2.14
CA MET A 186 3.25 -3.16 1.61
C MET A 186 4.17 -3.80 0.55
N SER A 187 5.07 -3.01 -0.04
CA SER A 187 6.07 -3.56 -0.97
C SER A 187 7.09 -4.43 -0.23
N GLN A 188 7.76 -5.33 -0.95
CA GLN A 188 8.83 -6.17 -0.38
C GLN A 188 9.89 -5.35 0.34
N ARG A 189 10.37 -4.27 -0.30
CA ARG A 189 11.39 -3.38 0.27
C ARG A 189 10.90 -2.72 1.55
N ALA A 190 9.67 -2.18 1.53
CA ALA A 190 9.08 -1.56 2.72
C ALA A 190 8.91 -2.57 3.87
N ALA A 191 8.50 -3.81 3.57
CA ALA A 191 8.32 -4.85 4.58
C ALA A 191 9.65 -5.22 5.25
N GLN A 192 10.73 -5.34 4.47
CA GLN A 192 12.07 -5.61 4.99
C GLN A 192 12.59 -4.43 5.83
N GLU A 193 12.49 -3.19 5.31
CA GLU A 193 12.91 -1.99 6.03
C GLU A 193 12.17 -1.85 7.37
N TRP A 194 10.84 -2.06 7.38
CA TRP A 194 10.06 -2.02 8.61
C TRP A 194 10.38 -3.17 9.56
N CYS A 195 10.66 -4.37 9.07
CA CYS A 195 11.06 -5.49 9.93
C CYS A 195 12.37 -5.17 10.68
N THR A 196 13.34 -4.57 10.00
CA THR A 196 14.59 -4.10 10.62
C THR A 196 14.33 -2.97 11.62
N ARG A 197 13.45 -2.01 11.29
CA ARG A 197 13.09 -0.92 12.20
C ARG A 197 12.38 -1.42 13.45
N CYS A 198 11.43 -2.34 13.32
CA CYS A 198 10.75 -2.96 14.47
C CYS A 198 11.76 -3.66 15.39
N HIS A 199 12.80 -4.30 14.82
CA HIS A 199 13.87 -4.87 15.63
C HIS A 199 14.60 -3.81 16.47
N VAL A 200 14.93 -2.66 15.89
CA VAL A 200 15.56 -1.54 16.62
C VAL A 200 14.59 -0.91 17.63
N LEU A 201 13.31 -0.79 17.31
CA LEU A 201 12.33 -0.15 18.17
C LEU A 201 11.98 -0.96 19.43
N PHE A 202 11.91 -2.29 19.32
CA PHE A 202 11.39 -3.15 20.39
C PHE A 202 12.45 -3.93 21.17
N ASN A 203 13.68 -4.07 20.65
CA ASN A 203 14.76 -4.82 21.33
C ASN A 203 15.85 -3.94 21.97
N GLU A 204 15.70 -2.62 21.91
CA GLU A 204 16.56 -1.66 22.63
C GLU A 204 15.87 -1.14 23.89
#